data_AF-A0A9E2UHE1-F1
#
_entry.id   AF-A0A9E2UHE1-F1
#
_cell.length_a   1.000
_cell.length_b   1.000
_cell.length_c   1.000
_cell.angle_alpha   90.00
_cell.angle_beta   90.00
_cell.angle_gamma   90.00
#
_symmetry.space_group_name_H-M   'P 1'
#
loop_
_entity.id
_entity.type
_entity.pdbx_description
1 polymer ?
#
loop_
_entity_poly.entity_id
_entity_poly.type
_entity_poly.pdbx_seq_one_letter_code
_entity_poly.pdbx_strand_id
1 'polypeptide(L)' 'MSGWYVSYRAGAGTVMSLAKNRDEAISIARGLLDRKIDVQEIGPLLGMRDPGDIIDSVEIRKLHAMRIHAG' A
#
# COMPACT_ATOMS: atom_id res chain seq x y z
N MET A 1 4.27 -4.70 -18.87
CA MET A 1 3.94 -5.26 -17.54
C MET A 1 3.24 -4.19 -16.73
N SER A 2 1.92 -4.28 -16.54
CA SER A 2 1.20 -3.44 -15.58
C SER A 2 1.38 -4.04 -14.18
N GLY A 3 2.13 -3.37 -13.31
CA GLY A 3 2.33 -3.77 -11.92
C GLY A 3 1.81 -2.71 -10.97
N TRP A 4 1.73 -3.04 -9.69
CA TRP A 4 1.45 -2.12 -8.59
C TRP A 4 2.66 -2.07 -7.65
N TYR A 5 2.76 -1.04 -6.83
CA TYR A 5 3.78 -0.94 -5.79
C TYR A 5 3.16 -0.59 -4.44
N VAL A 6 3.90 -0.91 -3.39
CA VAL A 6 3.67 -0.46 -2.01
C VAL A 6 4.94 0.25 -1.55
N SER A 7 4.83 1.52 -1.18
CA SER A 7 5.89 2.32 -0.59
C SER A 7 5.77 2.31 0.94
N TYR A 8 6.86 2.02 1.66
CA TYR A 8 6.86 2.02 3.12
C TYR A 8 8.22 2.42 3.70
N ARG A 9 8.25 2.80 4.98
CA ARG A 9 9.47 3.16 5.70
C ARG A 9 10.20 1.92 6.22
N ALA A 10 11.51 1.87 5.95
CA ALA A 10 12.41 0.87 6.51
C ALA A 10 13.68 1.58 7.02
N GLY A 11 13.80 1.71 8.34
CA GLY A 11 14.85 2.54 8.96
C GLY A 11 14.74 4.00 8.52
N ALA A 12 15.84 4.58 8.05
CA ALA A 12 15.88 5.95 7.52
C ALA A 12 15.40 6.06 6.06
N GLY A 13 15.14 4.93 5.38
CA GLY A 13 14.83 4.87 3.95
C GLY A 13 13.36 4.62 3.63
N THR A 14 13.04 4.82 2.36
CA THR A 14 11.76 4.40 1.75
C THR A 14 12.04 3.20 0.84
N VAL A 15 11.26 2.14 1.00
CA VAL A 15 11.35 0.91 0.19
C VAL A 15 10.08 0.76 -0.63
N MET A 16 10.24 0.28 -1.86
CA MET A 16 9.13 -0.11 -2.73
C MET A 16 9.09 -1.63 -2.88
N SER A 17 7.95 -2.24 -2.59
CA SER A 17 7.65 -3.63 -2.95
C SER A 17 6.72 -3.67 -4.15
N LEU A 18 6.98 -4.59 -5.08
CA LEU A 18 6.15 -4.77 -6.28
C LEU A 18 5.03 -5.78 -6.03
N ALA A 19 3.90 -5.54 -6.65
CA ALA A 19 2.72 -6.38 -6.67
C ALA A 19 2.20 -6.53 -8.11
N LYS A 20 1.51 -7.63 -8.39
CA LYS A 20 0.94 -7.91 -9.71
C LYS A 20 -0.31 -7.08 -9.98
N ASN A 21 -1.07 -6.73 -8.93
CA ASN A 21 -2.31 -5.97 -9.01
C ASN A 21 -2.59 -5.18 -7.72
N ARG A 22 -3.67 -4.39 -7.74
CA ARG A 22 -4.10 -3.54 -6.61
C ARG A 22 -4.39 -4.33 -5.34
N ASP A 23 -5.09 -5.44 -5.45
CA ASP A 23 -5.52 -6.23 -4.29
C ASP A 23 -4.33 -6.88 -3.57
N GLU A 24 -3.36 -7.37 -4.34
CA GLU A 24 -2.09 -7.88 -3.78
C GLU A 24 -1.30 -6.77 -3.08
N ALA A 25 -1.25 -5.56 -3.67
CA ALA A 25 -0.61 -4.41 -3.03
C ALA A 25 -1.28 -4.02 -1.70
N ILE A 26 -2.61 -4.02 -1.65
CA ILE A 26 -3.39 -3.78 -0.41
C ILE A 26 -3.10 -4.88 0.62
N SER A 27 -3.04 -6.15 0.20
CA SER A 27 -2.71 -7.27 1.07
C SER A 27 -1.31 -7.13 1.69
N ILE A 28 -0.31 -6.77 0.88
CA ILE A 28 1.06 -6.50 1.34
C ILE A 28 1.08 -5.34 2.33
N ALA A 29 0.42 -4.22 2.00
CA ALA A 29 0.34 -3.06 2.89
C ALA A 29 -0.27 -3.41 4.25
N ARG A 30 -1.33 -4.24 4.28
CA ARG A 30 -1.92 -4.74 5.52
C ARG A 30 -0.93 -5.56 6.34
N GLY A 31 -0.21 -6.49 5.72
CA GLY A 31 0.82 -7.28 6.41
C GLY A 31 1.96 -6.43 6.98
N LEU A 32 2.31 -5.32 6.31
CA LEU A 32 3.27 -4.35 6.82
C LEU A 32 2.70 -3.59 8.04
N LEU A 33 1.45 -3.14 7.98
CA LEU A 33 0.77 -2.49 9.12
C LEU A 33 0.62 -3.43 10.32
N ASP A 34 0.28 -4.70 10.10
CA ASP A 34 0.21 -5.73 11.15
C ASP A 34 1.56 -5.88 11.89
N ARG A 35 2.67 -5.59 11.18
CA ARG A 35 4.04 -5.59 11.71
C ARG A 35 4.49 -4.22 12.22
N LYS A 36 3.58 -3.25 12.32
CA LYS A 36 3.85 -1.85 12.73
C LYS A 36 4.83 -1.12 11.81
N ILE A 37 4.88 -1.49 10.53
CA ILE A 37 5.68 -0.82 9.52
C ILE A 37 4.83 0.28 8.87
N ASP A 38 5.40 1.49 8.77
CA ASP A 38 4.69 2.66 8.25
C ASP A 38 4.60 2.63 6.72
N VAL A 39 3.42 2.31 6.20
CA VAL A 39 3.11 2.32 4.77
C VAL A 39 2.76 3.74 4.33
N GLN A 40 3.41 4.22 3.28
CA GLN A 40 3.25 5.59 2.77
C GLN A 40 2.22 5.67 1.64
N GLU A 41 2.26 4.74 0.68
CA GLU A 41 1.50 4.86 -0.58
C GLU A 41 1.37 3.50 -1.29
N ILE A 42 0.27 3.28 -2.00
CA ILE A 42 0.06 2.20 -2.98
C ILE A 42 -0.31 2.84 -4.32
N GLY A 43 0.19 2.31 -5.44
CA GLY A 43 -0.23 2.78 -6.76
C GLY A 43 0.26 1.93 -7.92
N PRO A 44 -0.12 2.27 -9.17
CA PRO A 44 0.37 1.61 -10.38
C PRO A 44 1.85 1.92 -10.62
N LEU A 45 2.61 0.90 -11.04
CA LEU A 45 4.05 0.98 -11.33
C LEU A 45 4.35 1.76 -12.62
N LEU A 46 3.47 1.64 -13.63
CA LEU A 46 3.60 2.29 -14.93
C LEU A 46 2.25 2.89 -15.32
N GLY A 47 2.26 4.10 -15.87
CA GLY A 47 1.08 4.85 -16.29
C GLY A 47 1.11 6.29 -15.78
N MET A 48 0.17 7.13 -16.24
CA MET A 48 -0.10 8.40 -15.58
C MET A 48 -0.58 8.08 -14.16
N ARG A 49 0.02 8.75 -13.16
CA ARG A 49 -0.45 8.70 -11.78
C ARG A 49 -1.74 9.52 -11.69
N ASP A 50 -2.84 8.96 -12.15
CA ASP A 50 -4.12 9.58 -11.95
C ASP A 50 -4.39 9.63 -10.44
N PRO A 51 -4.80 10.78 -9.88
CA PRO A 51 -4.99 10.92 -8.43
C PRO A 51 -5.94 9.88 -7.82
N GLY A 52 -6.84 9.29 -8.62
CA GLY A 52 -7.74 8.22 -8.19
C GLY A 52 -7.10 6.83 -8.05
N ASP A 53 -5.92 6.62 -8.62
CA ASP A 53 -5.22 5.33 -8.62
C ASP A 53 -4.17 5.21 -7.51
N ILE A 54 -3.92 6.30 -6.79
CA ILE A 54 -3.02 6.37 -5.64
C ILE A 54 -3.83 6.21 -4.36
N ILE A 55 -3.44 5.24 -3.53
CA ILE A 55 -3.98 5.07 -2.18
C ILE A 55 -2.92 5.58 -1.21
N ASP A 56 -3.21 6.66 -0.51
CA ASP A 56 -2.30 7.25 0.47
C ASP A 56 -2.32 6.51 1.82
N SER A 57 -1.38 6.86 2.69
CA SER A 57 -1.27 6.29 4.04
C SER A 57 -2.54 6.43 4.90
N VAL A 58 -3.34 7.48 4.70
CA VAL A 58 -4.57 7.71 5.47
C VAL A 58 -5.63 6.71 5.04
N GLU A 59 -5.84 6.55 3.74
CA GLU A 59 -6.81 5.60 3.20
C GLU A 59 -6.39 4.14 3.46
N ILE A 60 -5.09 3.84 3.35
CA ILE A 60 -4.53 2.53 3.72
C ILE A 60 -4.86 2.16 5.18
N ARG A 61 -4.72 3.11 6.12
CA ARG A 61 -5.04 2.88 7.54
C ARG A 61 -6.53 2.69 7.77
N LYS A 62 -7.41 3.40 7.06
CA LYS A 62 -8.86 3.16 7.12
C LYS A 62 -9.23 1.76 6.64
N LEU A 63 -8.69 1.35 5.49
CA LEU A 63 -8.91 0.01 4.92
C LEU A 63 -8.41 -1.12 5.83
N HIS A 64 -7.42 -0.85 6.67
CA HIS A 64 -6.94 -1.77 7.70
C HIS A 64 -7.84 -1.77 8.95
N ALA A 65 -8.23 -0.59 9.45
CA ALA A 65 -9.11 -0.46 10.62
C ALA A 65 -10.50 -1.06 10.39
N MET A 66 -11.10 -0.87 9.21
CA MET A 66 -12.40 -1.44 8.87
C MET A 66 -12.40 -2.97 8.90
N ARG A 67 -11.27 -3.61 8.54
CA ARG A 67 -11.11 -5.07 8.62
C ARG A 67 -11.08 -5.54 10.07
N ILE A 68 -10.39 -4.83 10.96
CA ILE A 68 -10.28 -5.21 12.39
C ILE A 68 -11.65 -5.23 13.07
N HIS A 69 -12.58 -4.35 12.66
CA HIS A 69 -13.92 -4.27 13.24
C HIS A 69 -14.95 -5.20 12.60
N ALA A 70 -14.59 -5.87 11.50
CA ALA A 70 -15.48 -6.80 10.78
C ALA A 70 -15.23 -8.28 11.15
N GLY A 71 -14.30 -8.55 12.07
CA GLY A 71 -14.01 -9.89 12.63
C GLY A 71 -14.17 -9.90 14.13
#